data_AF-A0A965G953-F1
#
_entry.id   AF-A0A965G953-F1
#
_cell.length_a   1.000
_cell.length_b   1.000
_cell.length_c   1.000
_cell.angle_alpha   90.00
_cell.angle_beta   90.00
_cell.angle_gamma   90.00
#
_symmetry.space_group_name_H-M   'P 1'
#
loop_
_entity.id
_entity.type
_entity.pdbx_description
1 polymer ?
#
loop_
_entity_poly.entity_id
_entity_poly.type
_entity_poly.pdbx_seq_one_letter_code
_entity_poly.pdbx_strand_id
1 'polypeptide(L)'
;VLVEGETFVNNEAGFDSFTPGLLFDSKNLTPFSITLDKFTTTYDYVNPNNYGRPLDFTANVSSKLANQDSSAEVIKVNSPLQLPNSKVYLTGNGFAPVIVLRDADGTVSFSGPVVFLPQDSNLTSLGVIKNPDAKPDQYGMMGFFYPTVAKLKTGALTSAHPEIINPLLTLNVYVGNLGLDNGIASNAFDLQTHGLKQVVGGKSGVKGIQLERGETATLPNGLGTVEFKGIKRFASLDITYNPGELYVLFFSILTFLGLILMLIIPRRRVWVRRTEEGIEIGSLAKSKDDSLDKLVREIAKAMKKKD
;
A
#
# COMPACT_ATOMS: atom_id res chain seq x y z
N VAL A 1 7.29 -2.75 -1.73
CA VAL A 1 8.04 -1.94 -0.76
C VAL A 1 9.29 -1.43 -1.45
N LEU A 2 9.66 -0.17 -1.27
CA LEU A 2 10.84 0.42 -1.89
C LEU A 2 11.70 1.08 -0.81
N VAL A 3 12.94 0.61 -0.62
CA VAL A 3 13.89 1.18 0.34
C VAL A 3 14.62 2.36 -0.30
N GLU A 4 15.04 3.35 0.50
CA GLU A 4 15.83 4.48 0.00
C GLU A 4 17.07 4.02 -0.78
N GLY A 5 17.22 4.54 -2.00
CA GLY A 5 18.26 4.19 -2.97
C GLY A 5 17.95 2.97 -3.84
N GLU A 6 16.84 2.27 -3.61
CA GLU A 6 16.38 1.20 -4.50
C GLU A 6 15.52 1.73 -5.64
N THR A 7 15.53 0.98 -6.74
CA THR A 7 14.75 1.28 -7.94
C THR A 7 13.78 0.14 -8.22
N PHE A 8 12.50 0.48 -8.27
CA PHE A 8 11.44 -0.37 -8.79
C PHE A 8 11.35 -0.22 -10.31
N VAL A 9 11.07 -1.32 -11.01
CA VAL A 9 10.76 -1.34 -12.44
C VAL A 9 9.37 -1.97 -12.60
N ASN A 10 8.50 -1.33 -13.39
CA ASN A 10 7.13 -1.79 -13.57
C ASN A 10 7.05 -3.04 -14.46
N ASN A 11 7.31 -4.19 -13.86
CA ASN A 11 7.11 -5.53 -14.41
C ASN A 11 6.54 -6.44 -13.32
N GLU A 12 5.94 -7.58 -13.69
CA GLU A 12 5.27 -8.48 -12.73
C GLU A 12 6.20 -8.96 -11.61
N ALA A 13 7.45 -9.28 -11.94
CA ALA A 13 8.44 -9.78 -10.98
C ALA A 13 8.92 -8.71 -9.99
N GLY A 14 8.74 -7.42 -10.29
CA GLY A 14 9.13 -6.31 -9.42
C GLY A 14 8.13 -6.04 -8.30
N PHE A 15 6.95 -6.64 -8.33
CA PHE A 15 5.93 -6.48 -7.30
C PHE A 15 6.08 -7.51 -6.18
N ASP A 16 6.10 -7.05 -4.92
CA ASP A 16 6.02 -7.94 -3.76
C ASP A 16 4.68 -8.69 -3.69
N SER A 17 3.61 -8.07 -4.21
CA SER A 17 2.28 -8.64 -4.34
C SER A 17 1.61 -8.08 -5.58
N PHE A 18 1.04 -8.97 -6.38
CA PHE A 18 0.42 -8.62 -7.66
C PHE A 18 -0.98 -9.23 -7.74
N THR A 19 -2.00 -8.39 -7.86
CA THR A 19 -3.41 -8.81 -7.95
C THR A 19 -3.98 -8.34 -9.29
N PRO A 20 -3.88 -9.15 -10.36
CA PRO A 20 -4.39 -8.77 -11.67
C PRO A 20 -5.91 -8.77 -11.70
N GLY A 21 -6.49 -7.75 -12.33
CA GLY A 21 -7.93 -7.71 -12.63
C GLY A 21 -8.30 -8.56 -13.84
N LEU A 22 -9.61 -8.74 -14.08
CA LEU A 22 -10.13 -9.54 -15.20
C LEU A 22 -9.70 -9.06 -16.59
N LEU A 23 -9.39 -7.77 -16.73
CA LEU A 23 -8.95 -7.16 -18.00
C LEU A 23 -7.42 -6.99 -18.07
N PHE A 24 -6.67 -7.65 -17.19
CA PHE A 24 -5.22 -7.57 -17.18
C PHE A 24 -4.59 -8.37 -18.32
N ASP A 25 -3.62 -7.76 -18.99
CA ASP A 25 -2.66 -8.39 -19.90
C ASP A 25 -1.31 -7.76 -19.57
N SER A 26 -0.26 -8.58 -19.44
CA SER A 26 1.12 -8.13 -19.15
C SER A 26 1.62 -7.07 -20.12
N LYS A 27 1.12 -7.08 -21.37
CA LYS A 27 1.44 -6.07 -22.40
C LYS A 27 0.90 -4.67 -22.08
N ASN A 28 -0.05 -4.56 -21.16
CA ASN A 28 -0.65 -3.29 -20.75
C ASN A 28 0.15 -2.60 -19.64
N LEU A 29 1.20 -3.23 -19.09
CA LEU A 29 2.08 -2.58 -18.12
C LEU A 29 2.91 -1.50 -18.81
N THR A 30 2.67 -0.24 -18.44
CA THR A 30 3.50 0.89 -18.88
C THR A 30 4.93 0.70 -18.37
N PRO A 31 5.94 0.67 -19.24
CA PRO A 31 7.32 0.54 -18.80
C PRO A 31 7.82 1.85 -18.17
N PHE A 32 7.99 1.84 -16.86
CA PHE A 32 8.60 2.92 -16.09
C PHE A 32 9.44 2.36 -14.94
N SER A 33 10.31 3.19 -14.38
CA SER A 33 11.02 2.93 -13.13
C SER A 33 10.81 4.06 -12.13
N ILE A 34 10.86 3.72 -10.84
CA ILE A 34 10.78 4.67 -9.72
C ILE A 34 11.90 4.34 -8.76
N THR A 35 12.74 5.32 -8.46
CA THR A 35 13.77 5.25 -7.42
C THR A 35 13.30 6.04 -6.21
N LEU A 36 13.35 5.46 -5.00
CA LEU A 36 13.08 6.21 -3.78
C LEU A 36 14.37 6.93 -3.37
N ASP A 37 14.43 8.24 -3.59
CA ASP A 37 15.62 9.01 -3.24
C ASP A 37 15.68 9.31 -1.74
N LYS A 38 14.53 9.71 -1.17
CA LYS A 38 14.43 10.06 0.25
C LYS A 38 13.00 10.01 0.76
N PHE A 39 12.79 9.42 1.92
CA PHE A 39 11.52 9.45 2.65
C PHE A 39 11.63 10.29 3.91
N THR A 40 10.75 11.28 4.05
CA THR A 40 10.71 12.18 5.21
C THR A 40 9.34 12.12 5.88
N THR A 41 9.33 12.13 7.21
CA THR A 41 8.12 12.30 8.01
C THR A 41 8.28 13.54 8.86
N THR A 42 7.25 14.37 8.90
CA THR A 42 7.19 15.56 9.77
C THR A 42 6.22 15.28 10.89
N TYR A 43 6.62 15.56 12.13
CA TYR A 43 5.78 15.39 13.32
C TYR A 43 5.45 16.75 13.94
N ASP A 44 4.31 16.83 14.63
CA ASP A 44 3.89 18.02 15.34
C ASP A 44 4.56 18.08 16.72
N TYR A 45 5.45 19.05 16.93
CA TYR A 45 6.07 19.32 18.23
C TYR A 45 5.60 20.64 18.85
N VAL A 46 4.64 21.32 18.21
CA VAL A 46 4.19 22.66 18.62
C VAL A 46 2.84 22.56 19.33
N ASN A 47 1.92 21.75 18.83
CA ASN A 47 0.59 21.59 19.41
C ASN A 47 0.61 20.53 20.52
N PRO A 48 0.36 20.90 21.80
CA PRO A 48 0.36 19.94 22.90
C PRO A 48 -0.65 18.80 22.74
N ASN A 49 -1.77 19.03 22.03
CA ASN A 49 -2.80 18.02 21.81
C ASN A 49 -2.42 16.98 20.74
N ASN A 50 -1.47 17.32 19.87
CA ASN A 50 -0.98 16.47 18.78
C ASN A 50 0.53 16.19 18.88
N TYR A 51 1.14 16.45 20.04
CA TYR A 51 2.58 16.34 20.22
C TYR A 51 3.08 14.94 19.85
N GLY A 52 4.06 14.86 18.93
CA GLY A 52 4.63 13.62 18.39
C GLY A 52 3.78 12.91 17.35
N ARG A 53 2.64 13.47 16.90
CA ARG A 53 1.82 12.88 15.83
C ARG A 53 2.35 13.29 14.45
N PRO A 54 2.28 12.41 13.43
CA PRO A 54 2.72 12.74 12.08
C PRO A 54 1.78 13.76 11.43
N LEU A 55 2.37 14.79 10.81
CA LEU A 55 1.71 15.82 10.02
C LEU A 55 1.80 15.55 8.52
N ASP A 56 2.95 15.06 8.06
CA ASP A 56 3.21 14.85 6.64
C ASP A 56 4.12 13.64 6.39
N PHE A 57 3.84 12.93 5.30
CA PHE A 57 4.65 11.83 4.80
C PHE A 57 5.01 12.13 3.36
N THR A 58 6.31 12.31 3.10
CA THR A 58 6.83 12.74 1.81
C THR A 58 7.85 11.73 1.30
N ALA A 59 7.53 11.07 0.19
CA ALA A 59 8.49 10.28 -0.58
C ALA A 59 8.98 11.11 -1.77
N ASN A 60 10.25 11.47 -1.78
CA ASN A 60 10.91 12.08 -2.92
C ASN A 60 11.43 10.95 -3.81
N VAL A 61 11.02 10.97 -5.06
CA VAL A 61 11.32 9.89 -5.99
C VAL A 61 11.84 10.43 -7.31
N SER A 62 12.69 9.64 -7.95
CA SER A 62 13.10 9.85 -9.33
C SER A 62 12.33 8.86 -10.20
N SER A 63 11.45 9.36 -11.05
CA SER A 63 10.64 8.55 -11.96
C SER A 63 11.15 8.67 -13.38
N LYS A 64 11.14 7.56 -14.13
CA LYS A 64 11.61 7.53 -15.51
C LYS A 64 10.67 6.69 -16.37
N LEU A 65 10.11 7.30 -17.41
CA LEU A 65 9.38 6.60 -18.45
C LEU A 65 10.36 6.02 -19.48
N ALA A 66 9.97 4.92 -20.15
CA ALA A 66 10.77 4.38 -21.24
C ALA A 66 11.11 5.46 -22.28
N ASN A 67 12.40 5.56 -22.63
CA ASN A 67 12.94 6.53 -23.59
C ASN A 67 12.77 8.02 -23.20
N GLN A 68 12.55 8.32 -21.92
CA GLN A 68 12.55 9.69 -21.40
C GLN A 68 13.63 9.86 -20.32
N ASP A 69 13.98 11.10 -20.04
CA ASP A 69 14.86 11.43 -18.93
C ASP A 69 14.14 11.25 -17.59
N SER A 70 14.94 11.13 -16.51
CA SER A 70 14.40 11.01 -15.16
C SER A 70 13.81 12.35 -14.71
N SER A 71 12.61 12.33 -14.14
CA SER A 71 11.96 13.47 -13.48
C SER A 71 11.96 13.28 -11.96
N ALA A 72 12.27 14.34 -11.22
CA ALA A 72 12.13 14.35 -9.77
C ALA A 72 10.68 14.67 -9.40
N GLU A 73 10.06 13.79 -8.63
CA GLU A 73 8.66 13.84 -8.26
C GLU A 73 8.49 13.65 -6.75
N VAL A 74 7.32 14.03 -6.24
CA VAL A 74 6.98 13.90 -4.82
C VAL A 74 5.66 13.16 -4.67
N ILE A 75 5.67 12.09 -3.87
CA ILE A 75 4.48 11.32 -3.51
C ILE A 75 4.13 11.62 -2.04
N LYS A 76 2.86 11.98 -1.81
CA LYS A 76 2.27 12.13 -0.46
C LYS A 76 0.98 11.33 -0.35
N VAL A 77 0.49 11.12 0.87
CA VAL A 77 -0.74 10.32 1.16
C VAL A 77 -1.94 10.75 0.30
N ASN A 78 -2.15 12.06 0.14
CA ASN A 78 -3.25 12.63 -0.67
C ASN A 78 -2.78 13.25 -1.99
N SER A 79 -1.53 13.01 -2.39
CA SER A 79 -0.95 13.52 -3.63
C SER A 79 -0.17 12.38 -4.30
N PRO A 80 -0.88 11.43 -4.95
CA PRO A 80 -0.24 10.32 -5.63
C PRO A 80 0.54 10.79 -6.87
N LEU A 81 1.59 10.06 -7.23
CA LEU A 81 2.28 10.27 -8.50
C LEU A 81 1.43 9.69 -9.64
N GLN A 82 1.18 10.51 -10.65
CA GLN A 82 0.45 10.12 -11.84
C GLN A 82 1.43 9.78 -12.96
N LEU A 83 1.39 8.55 -13.42
CA LEU A 83 2.11 8.05 -14.57
C LEU A 83 1.11 7.60 -15.65
N PRO A 84 1.51 7.51 -16.92
CA PRO A 84 0.65 7.00 -17.98
C PRO A 84 0.11 5.62 -17.61
N ASN A 85 -1.22 5.51 -17.51
CA ASN A 85 -1.91 4.28 -17.12
C ASN A 85 -1.44 3.71 -15.76
N SER A 86 -0.99 4.55 -14.83
CA SER A 86 -0.62 4.09 -13.48
C SER A 86 -0.70 5.23 -12.47
N LYS A 87 -1.37 5.01 -11.33
CA LYS A 87 -1.36 5.91 -10.18
C LYS A 87 -0.58 5.25 -9.04
N VAL A 88 0.41 5.94 -8.50
CA VAL A 88 1.30 5.44 -7.45
C VAL A 88 0.96 6.14 -6.14
N TYR A 89 0.47 5.37 -5.19
CA TYR A 89 0.00 5.85 -3.90
C TYR A 89 0.99 5.49 -2.80
N LEU A 90 1.21 6.42 -1.87
CA LEU A 90 1.95 6.14 -0.65
C LEU A 90 0.99 5.54 0.38
N THR A 91 1.16 4.24 0.68
CA THR A 91 0.26 3.48 1.57
C THR A 91 0.87 3.17 2.93
N GLY A 92 2.19 3.22 3.05
CA GLY A 92 2.87 2.92 4.30
C GLY A 92 4.33 3.35 4.30
N ASN A 93 4.99 3.21 5.44
CA ASN A 93 6.40 3.53 5.61
C ASN A 93 6.99 2.74 6.79
N GLY A 94 8.31 2.70 6.87
CA GLY A 94 9.00 2.12 8.01
C GLY A 94 10.50 2.28 7.89
N PHE A 95 11.23 1.41 8.58
CA PHE A 95 12.69 1.43 8.60
C PHE A 95 13.25 0.13 8.06
N ALA A 96 14.40 0.25 7.39
CA ALA A 96 15.21 -0.85 6.95
C ALA A 96 16.62 -0.73 7.55
N PRO A 97 16.88 -1.34 8.72
CA PRO A 97 18.21 -1.48 9.28
C PRO A 97 19.18 -2.08 8.24
N VAL A 98 20.35 -1.45 8.07
CA VAL A 98 21.43 -1.96 7.25
C VAL A 98 22.24 -2.93 8.09
N ILE A 99 22.13 -4.21 7.76
CA ILE A 99 22.78 -5.30 8.47
C ILE A 99 23.97 -5.78 7.67
N VAL A 100 25.04 -6.10 8.38
CA VAL A 100 26.20 -6.77 7.80
C VAL A 100 26.48 -8.02 8.60
N LEU A 101 26.46 -9.17 7.93
CA LEU A 101 26.76 -10.47 8.48
C LEU A 101 28.12 -10.92 7.95
N ARG A 102 28.96 -11.40 8.86
CA ARG A 102 30.27 -11.98 8.54
C ARG A 102 30.33 -13.39 9.08
N ASP A 103 30.93 -14.28 8.31
CA ASP A 103 31.23 -15.64 8.74
C ASP A 103 32.44 -15.64 9.70
N ALA A 104 32.78 -16.80 10.26
CA ALA A 104 33.86 -16.93 11.26
C ALA A 104 35.24 -16.46 10.78
N ASP A 105 35.48 -16.56 9.47
CA ASP A 105 36.72 -16.16 8.79
C ASP A 105 36.75 -14.65 8.44
N GLY A 106 35.66 -13.92 8.72
CA GLY A 106 35.51 -12.50 8.41
C GLY A 106 34.91 -12.22 7.02
N THR A 107 34.63 -13.24 6.21
CA THR A 107 33.99 -13.10 4.90
C THR A 107 32.57 -12.56 5.05
N VAL A 108 32.16 -11.62 4.19
CA VAL A 108 30.80 -11.04 4.24
C VAL A 108 29.82 -12.00 3.58
N SER A 109 28.96 -12.64 4.37
CA SER A 109 27.89 -13.51 3.83
C SER A 109 26.63 -12.74 3.47
N PHE A 110 26.37 -11.59 4.11
CA PHE A 110 25.27 -10.69 3.75
C PHE A 110 25.59 -9.23 4.09
N SER A 111 25.20 -8.29 3.23
CA SER A 111 25.31 -6.86 3.52
C SER A 111 24.23 -6.08 2.77
N GLY A 112 23.27 -5.51 3.50
CA GLY A 112 22.21 -4.73 2.89
C GLY A 112 21.15 -4.24 3.87
N PRO A 113 20.24 -3.35 3.41
CA PRO A 113 19.05 -3.00 4.17
C PRO A 113 18.12 -4.22 4.28
N VAL A 114 17.51 -4.40 5.45
CA VAL A 114 16.46 -5.41 5.66
C VAL A 114 15.21 -4.69 6.14
N VAL A 115 14.09 -4.91 5.46
CA VAL A 115 12.80 -4.27 5.79
C VAL A 115 12.25 -4.85 7.10
N PHE A 116 11.98 -3.98 8.08
CA PHE A 116 11.28 -4.33 9.31
C PHE A 116 9.87 -3.71 9.26
N LEU A 117 8.84 -4.55 9.36
CA LEU A 117 7.44 -4.14 9.22
C LEU A 117 6.89 -3.60 10.55
N PRO A 118 6.37 -2.36 10.58
CA PRO A 118 5.74 -1.80 11.77
C PRO A 118 4.59 -2.65 12.31
N GLN A 119 4.54 -2.80 13.63
CA GLN A 119 3.50 -3.52 14.37
C GLN A 119 2.59 -2.57 15.17
N ASP A 120 2.98 -1.30 15.31
CA ASP A 120 2.24 -0.25 15.99
C ASP A 120 2.50 1.14 15.37
N SER A 121 1.84 2.16 15.89
CA SER A 121 1.97 3.56 15.41
C SER A 121 3.31 4.22 15.76
N ASN A 122 4.07 3.65 16.71
CA ASN A 122 5.40 4.14 17.08
C ASN A 122 6.51 3.46 16.28
N LEU A 123 6.15 2.66 15.27
CA LEU A 123 7.05 1.93 14.39
C LEU A 123 7.93 0.92 15.15
N THR A 124 7.41 0.32 16.24
CA THR A 124 7.96 -0.95 16.75
C THR A 124 7.83 -1.97 15.64
N SER A 125 8.95 -2.41 15.05
CA SER A 125 8.91 -3.14 13.78
C SER A 125 9.51 -4.53 13.92
N LEU A 126 8.87 -5.53 13.30
CA LEU A 126 9.32 -6.93 13.26
C LEU A 126 10.02 -7.19 11.93
N GLY A 127 11.17 -7.86 11.95
CA GLY A 127 11.92 -8.21 10.76
C GLY A 127 12.52 -9.60 10.83
N VAL A 128 12.77 -10.15 9.64
CA VAL A 128 13.38 -11.45 9.43
C VAL A 128 14.59 -11.29 8.52
N ILE A 129 15.69 -11.92 8.90
CA ILE A 129 16.93 -11.97 8.12
C ILE A 129 17.20 -13.44 7.82
N LYS A 130 17.36 -13.80 6.55
CA LYS A 130 17.69 -15.16 6.12
C LYS A 130 19.07 -15.13 5.48
N ASN A 131 20.00 -15.95 5.99
CA ASN A 131 21.36 -16.04 5.47
C ASN A 131 21.65 -17.49 5.04
N PRO A 132 21.18 -17.90 3.84
CA PRO A 132 21.42 -19.24 3.33
C PRO A 132 22.89 -19.49 2.94
N ASP A 133 23.62 -18.42 2.60
CA ASP A 133 25.00 -18.50 2.10
C ASP A 133 26.05 -18.58 3.22
N ALA A 134 25.64 -18.39 4.47
CA ALA A 134 26.51 -18.45 5.64
C ALA A 134 27.27 -19.77 5.75
N LYS A 135 28.52 -19.69 6.22
CA LYS A 135 29.35 -20.85 6.56
C LYS A 135 29.61 -20.92 8.08
N PRO A 136 29.64 -22.13 8.68
CA PRO A 136 29.45 -23.44 8.04
C PRO A 136 27.98 -23.80 7.76
N ASP A 137 27.05 -23.26 8.56
CA ASP A 137 25.63 -23.60 8.50
C ASP A 137 24.78 -22.36 8.18
N GLN A 138 23.73 -22.56 7.39
CA GLN A 138 22.70 -21.55 7.17
C GLN A 138 21.94 -21.22 8.46
N TYR A 139 21.56 -19.95 8.59
CA TYR A 139 20.80 -19.48 9.74
C TYR A 139 19.85 -18.33 9.37
N GLY A 140 18.81 -18.20 10.17
CA GLY A 140 17.85 -17.11 10.13
C GLY A 140 17.87 -16.33 11.43
N MET A 141 17.55 -15.05 11.36
CA MET A 141 17.33 -14.20 12.52
C MET A 141 15.93 -13.63 12.49
N MET A 142 15.29 -13.59 13.65
CA MET A 142 14.07 -12.80 13.85
C MET A 142 14.35 -11.72 14.87
N GLY A 143 13.84 -10.52 14.64
CA GLY A 143 14.16 -9.41 15.49
C GLY A 143 13.17 -8.28 15.48
N PHE A 144 13.31 -7.42 16.47
CA PHE A 144 12.58 -6.16 16.51
C PHE A 144 13.54 -4.99 16.35
N PHE A 145 13.11 -4.01 15.57
CA PHE A 145 13.73 -2.71 15.45
C PHE A 145 12.87 -1.67 16.17
N TYR A 146 13.52 -0.86 17.00
CA TYR A 146 12.88 0.20 17.76
C TYR A 146 13.54 1.54 17.41
N PRO A 147 12.88 2.47 16.69
CA PRO A 147 13.47 3.78 16.39
C PRO A 147 13.77 4.63 17.63
N THR A 148 12.89 4.58 18.64
CA THR A 148 13.13 5.15 19.98
C THR A 148 12.83 4.09 21.04
N VAL A 149 13.85 3.37 21.52
CA VAL A 149 13.63 2.26 22.45
C VAL A 149 13.12 2.74 23.81
N ALA A 150 12.12 2.02 24.32
CA ALA A 150 11.58 2.15 25.66
C ALA A 150 11.22 0.77 26.23
N LYS A 151 10.90 0.74 27.52
CA LYS A 151 10.55 -0.48 28.25
C LYS A 151 9.14 -0.36 28.82
N LEU A 152 8.27 -1.32 28.51
CA LEU A 152 6.95 -1.45 29.08
C LEU A 152 7.03 -1.83 30.57
N LYS A 153 5.91 -1.67 31.29
CA LYS A 153 5.80 -2.10 32.70
C LYS A 153 6.07 -3.61 32.89
N THR A 154 5.77 -4.41 31.87
CA THR A 154 6.06 -5.86 31.81
C THR A 154 7.55 -6.17 31.68
N GLY A 155 8.37 -5.17 31.35
CA GLY A 155 9.78 -5.30 31.05
C GLY A 155 10.10 -5.61 29.58
N ALA A 156 9.09 -5.81 28.74
CA ALA A 156 9.27 -5.94 27.29
C ALA A 156 9.71 -4.61 26.66
N LEU A 157 10.49 -4.68 25.59
CA LEU A 157 10.91 -3.51 24.83
C LEU A 157 9.81 -3.10 23.84
N THR A 158 9.74 -1.80 23.56
CA THR A 158 8.78 -1.18 22.63
C THR A 158 9.39 0.11 22.08
N SER A 159 8.77 0.71 21.07
CA SER A 159 9.07 2.08 20.67
C SER A 159 8.18 3.09 21.38
N ALA A 160 8.81 4.13 21.96
CA ALA A 160 8.09 5.25 22.56
C ALA A 160 7.76 6.36 21.55
N HIS A 161 8.53 6.47 20.46
CA HIS A 161 8.34 7.47 19.43
C HIS A 161 8.76 6.90 18.05
N PRO A 162 8.06 7.26 16.95
CA PRO A 162 8.39 6.80 15.60
C PRO A 162 9.61 7.50 14.95
N GLU A 163 10.27 8.41 15.65
CA GLU A 163 11.52 9.04 15.18
C GLU A 163 12.73 8.26 15.66
N ILE A 164 13.85 8.36 14.94
CA ILE A 164 15.12 7.77 15.34
C ILE A 164 15.77 8.69 16.38
N ILE A 165 15.70 8.31 17.66
CA ILE A 165 16.35 9.03 18.77
C ILE A 165 17.44 8.16 19.38
N ASN A 166 17.07 6.98 19.86
CA ASN A 166 17.95 5.96 20.41
C ASN A 166 17.58 4.60 19.80
N PRO A 167 17.95 4.38 18.53
CA PRO A 167 17.54 3.18 17.81
C PRO A 167 18.19 1.93 18.39
N LEU A 168 17.40 0.89 18.59
CA LEU A 168 17.89 -0.41 19.06
C LEU A 168 17.39 -1.51 18.12
N LEU A 169 18.29 -2.43 17.78
CA LEU A 169 17.97 -3.67 17.09
C LEU A 169 18.12 -4.84 18.06
N THR A 170 17.12 -5.71 18.10
CA THR A 170 17.17 -6.95 18.89
C THR A 170 17.00 -8.15 17.99
N LEU A 171 17.82 -9.19 18.18
CA LEU A 171 17.87 -10.35 17.29
C LEU A 171 17.91 -11.65 18.09
N ASN A 172 17.11 -12.61 17.62
CA ASN A 172 17.15 -14.02 18.00
C ASN A 172 17.63 -14.81 16.79
N VAL A 173 18.47 -15.81 17.01
CA VAL A 173 19.16 -16.55 15.94
C VAL A 173 18.73 -18.01 15.95
N TYR A 174 18.44 -18.53 14.78
CA TYR A 174 17.95 -19.87 14.51
C TYR A 174 18.83 -20.52 13.45
N VAL A 175 19.41 -21.67 13.75
CA VAL A 175 20.32 -22.40 12.85
C VAL A 175 19.62 -23.63 12.29
N GLY A 176 19.80 -23.88 10.99
CA GLY A 176 19.24 -25.03 10.31
C GLY A 176 18.69 -24.68 8.93
N ASN A 177 18.06 -25.66 8.27
CA ASN A 177 17.59 -25.50 6.91
C ASN A 177 16.43 -24.49 6.80
N LEU A 178 16.67 -23.37 6.14
CA LEU A 178 15.70 -22.30 5.92
C LEU A 178 14.64 -22.64 4.86
N GLY A 179 14.80 -23.77 4.16
CA GLY A 179 13.87 -24.24 3.15
C GLY A 179 13.85 -23.40 1.88
N LEU A 180 14.93 -22.68 1.58
CA LEU A 180 15.06 -21.81 0.41
C LEU A 180 15.52 -22.55 -0.85
N ASP A 181 16.15 -23.73 -0.69
CA ASP A 181 16.76 -24.48 -1.79
C ASP A 181 15.78 -25.42 -2.52
N ASN A 182 14.53 -25.49 -2.08
CA ASN A 182 13.53 -26.44 -2.61
C ASN A 182 12.74 -25.89 -3.82
N GLY A 183 13.04 -24.68 -4.28
CA GLY A 183 12.35 -24.03 -5.40
C GLY A 183 10.93 -23.53 -5.09
N ILE A 184 10.50 -23.58 -3.82
CA ILE A 184 9.20 -23.06 -3.38
C ILE A 184 9.41 -21.62 -2.91
N ALA A 185 8.59 -20.69 -3.42
CA ALA A 185 8.60 -19.31 -2.96
C ALA A 185 8.33 -19.24 -1.46
N SER A 186 9.18 -18.53 -0.71
CA SER A 186 9.02 -18.33 0.73
C SER A 186 8.73 -16.86 1.05
N ASN A 187 7.95 -16.61 2.09
CA ASN A 187 7.68 -15.24 2.54
C ASN A 187 8.95 -14.60 3.07
N ALA A 188 9.37 -13.46 2.51
CA ALA A 188 10.56 -12.74 2.93
C ALA A 188 10.46 -12.19 4.38
N PHE A 189 9.26 -11.90 4.86
CA PHE A 189 8.98 -11.28 6.16
C PHE A 189 8.69 -12.28 7.29
N ASP A 190 8.73 -13.58 6.99
CA ASP A 190 8.45 -14.64 7.97
C ASP A 190 9.56 -15.70 7.98
N LEU A 191 9.83 -16.25 9.16
CA LEU A 191 10.79 -17.32 9.37
C LEU A 191 10.06 -18.57 9.87
N GLN A 192 10.03 -19.59 9.03
CA GLN A 192 9.54 -20.91 9.42
C GLN A 192 10.54 -21.55 10.39
N THR A 193 10.21 -21.50 11.68
CA THR A 193 11.11 -21.98 12.75
C THR A 193 11.00 -23.48 13.01
N HIS A 194 10.04 -24.16 12.39
CA HIS A 194 9.90 -25.61 12.54
C HIS A 194 11.15 -26.32 11.97
N GLY A 195 11.81 -27.13 12.80
CA GLY A 195 13.05 -27.81 12.43
C GLY A 195 14.32 -26.96 12.59
N LEU A 196 14.21 -25.68 12.96
CA LEU A 196 15.37 -24.84 13.28
C LEU A 196 15.73 -24.94 14.76
N LYS A 197 17.03 -24.92 15.06
CA LYS A 197 17.54 -24.84 16.43
C LYS A 197 17.75 -23.39 16.82
N GLN A 198 16.97 -22.91 17.80
CA GLN A 198 17.20 -21.59 18.39
C GLN A 198 18.50 -21.60 19.20
N VAL A 199 19.46 -20.75 18.83
CA VAL A 199 20.76 -20.65 19.51
C VAL A 199 20.91 -19.36 20.31
N VAL A 200 20.17 -18.30 19.95
CA VAL A 200 20.16 -17.01 20.67
C VAL A 200 18.72 -16.59 20.95
N GLY A 201 18.47 -16.15 22.18
CA GLY A 201 17.18 -15.63 22.65
C GLY A 201 16.13 -16.70 22.96
N GLY A 202 14.96 -16.23 23.39
CA GLY A 202 13.80 -17.08 23.66
C GLY A 202 14.11 -18.26 24.58
N LYS A 203 13.96 -19.48 24.05
CA LYS A 203 14.14 -20.73 24.81
C LYS A 203 15.57 -21.26 24.81
N SER A 204 16.53 -20.59 24.14
CA SER A 204 17.90 -21.10 24.04
C SER A 204 18.72 -20.94 25.33
N GLY A 205 18.23 -20.15 26.31
CA GLY A 205 18.97 -19.80 27.52
C GLY A 205 20.05 -18.73 27.32
N VAL A 206 20.33 -18.34 26.09
CA VAL A 206 21.23 -17.22 25.73
C VAL A 206 20.40 -15.95 25.56
N LYS A 207 20.84 -14.83 26.11
CA LYS A 207 20.13 -13.54 25.94
C LYS A 207 20.08 -13.17 24.45
N GLY A 208 18.95 -12.60 24.02
CA GLY A 208 18.83 -12.03 22.68
C GLY A 208 19.92 -10.99 22.44
N ILE A 209 20.43 -10.92 21.21
CA ILE A 209 21.40 -9.90 20.80
C ILE A 209 20.68 -8.55 20.84
N GLN A 210 21.34 -7.54 21.40
CA GLN A 210 20.90 -6.15 21.34
C GLN A 210 22.04 -5.35 20.74
N LEU A 211 21.74 -4.54 19.72
CA LEU A 211 22.72 -3.74 19.00
C LEU A 211 22.19 -2.31 18.89
N GLU A 212 22.99 -1.36 19.34
CA GLU A 212 22.86 0.03 18.96
C GLU A 212 23.45 0.27 17.56
N ARG A 213 23.12 1.42 16.97
CA ARG A 213 23.61 1.76 15.63
C ARG A 213 25.15 1.86 15.62
N GLY A 214 25.78 1.07 14.77
CA GLY A 214 27.22 0.96 14.60
C GLY A 214 27.84 -0.18 15.39
N GLU A 215 27.08 -0.86 16.26
CA GLU A 215 27.61 -1.96 17.06
C GLU A 215 27.68 -3.28 16.28
N THR A 216 28.59 -4.14 16.73
CA THR A 216 28.76 -5.50 16.23
C THR A 216 28.70 -6.49 17.40
N ALA A 217 28.02 -7.62 17.21
CA ALA A 217 27.98 -8.72 18.15
C ALA A 217 28.49 -10.01 17.52
N THR A 218 29.19 -10.82 18.32
CA THR A 218 29.62 -12.16 17.93
C THR A 218 28.49 -13.17 18.08
N LEU A 219 28.28 -13.97 17.06
CA LEU A 219 27.30 -15.05 17.05
C LEU A 219 27.91 -16.32 17.69
N PRO A 220 27.13 -17.09 18.47
CA PRO A 220 27.62 -18.32 19.10
C PRO A 220 27.93 -19.39 18.04
N ASN A 221 28.60 -20.47 18.48
CA ASN A 221 28.91 -21.65 17.67
C ASN A 221 29.75 -21.36 16.41
N GLY A 222 30.53 -20.27 16.41
CA GLY A 222 31.38 -19.92 15.27
C GLY A 222 30.60 -19.49 14.04
N LEU A 223 29.39 -18.95 14.19
CA LEU A 223 28.59 -18.42 13.08
C LEU A 223 29.08 -17.04 12.58
N GLY A 224 30.11 -16.48 13.21
CA GLY A 224 30.70 -15.20 12.85
C GLY A 224 30.10 -14.00 13.61
N THR A 225 29.78 -12.91 12.92
CA THR A 225 29.31 -11.66 13.55
C THR A 225 28.13 -11.02 12.83
N VAL A 226 27.38 -10.21 13.58
CA VAL A 226 26.31 -9.35 13.07
C VAL A 226 26.56 -7.90 13.47
N GLU A 227 26.53 -7.00 12.49
CA GLU A 227 26.75 -5.58 12.64
C GLU A 227 25.47 -4.81 12.24
N PHE A 228 25.03 -3.88 13.10
CA PHE A 228 23.95 -2.95 12.79
C PHE A 228 24.52 -1.64 12.25
N LYS A 229 24.88 -1.61 10.98
CA LYS A 229 25.69 -0.54 10.37
C LYS A 229 24.96 0.81 10.27
N GLY A 230 23.68 0.81 9.94
CA GLY A 230 22.95 2.03 9.62
C GLY A 230 21.46 1.81 9.47
N ILE A 231 20.72 2.87 9.12
CA ILE A 231 19.26 2.81 8.98
C ILE A 231 18.88 3.55 7.70
N LYS A 232 18.02 2.92 6.91
CA LYS A 232 17.32 3.56 5.79
C LYS A 232 15.82 3.62 6.08
N ARG A 233 15.10 4.53 5.43
CA ARG A 233 13.64 4.47 5.37
C ARG A 233 13.21 3.61 4.18
N PHE A 234 11.96 3.15 4.23
CA PHE A 234 11.28 2.62 3.06
C PHE A 234 9.89 3.24 2.94
N ALA A 235 9.36 3.23 1.71
CA ALA A 235 7.98 3.54 1.40
C ALA A 235 7.26 2.27 0.93
N SER A 236 6.02 2.06 1.38
CA SER A 236 5.10 1.12 0.76
C SER A 236 4.31 1.89 -0.28
N LEU A 237 4.41 1.43 -1.53
CA LEU A 237 3.80 2.09 -2.69
C LEU A 237 2.83 1.11 -3.34
N ASP A 238 1.60 1.57 -3.54
CA ASP A 238 0.59 0.83 -4.28
C ASP A 238 0.49 1.43 -5.68
N ILE A 239 0.66 0.59 -6.69
CA ILE A 239 0.54 0.98 -8.09
C ILE A 239 -0.76 0.42 -8.61
N THR A 240 -1.62 1.30 -9.10
CA THR A 240 -2.94 0.91 -9.59
C THR A 240 -3.16 1.39 -11.02
N TYR A 241 -3.86 0.58 -11.79
CA TYR A 241 -4.34 0.93 -13.11
C TYR A 241 -5.81 0.51 -13.22
N ASN A 242 -6.69 1.45 -13.57
CA ASN A 242 -8.11 1.19 -13.75
C ASN A 242 -8.59 1.66 -15.15
N PRO A 243 -8.59 0.77 -16.16
CA PRO A 243 -9.12 1.12 -17.48
C PRO A 243 -10.64 1.35 -17.47
N GLY A 244 -11.34 0.82 -16.47
CA GLY A 244 -12.78 0.96 -16.27
C GLY A 244 -13.21 2.35 -15.78
N GLU A 245 -12.28 3.18 -15.28
CA GLU A 245 -12.59 4.48 -14.67
C GLU A 245 -13.41 5.38 -15.61
N LEU A 246 -13.05 5.42 -16.90
CA LEU A 246 -13.79 6.20 -17.91
C LEU A 246 -15.18 5.63 -18.22
N TYR A 247 -15.33 4.30 -18.27
CA TYR A 247 -16.63 3.68 -18.48
C TYR A 247 -17.55 3.93 -17.29
N VAL A 248 -17.04 3.80 -16.06
CA VAL A 248 -17.79 4.10 -14.84
C VAL A 248 -18.23 5.56 -14.84
N LEU A 249 -17.35 6.50 -15.18
CA LEU A 249 -17.70 7.92 -15.30
C LEU A 249 -18.80 8.13 -16.36
N PHE A 250 -18.65 7.55 -17.54
CA PHE A 250 -19.63 7.66 -18.62
C PHE A 250 -21.01 7.14 -18.21
N PHE A 251 -21.09 5.93 -17.65
CA PHE A 251 -22.38 5.35 -17.20
C PHE A 251 -22.97 6.08 -16.00
N SER A 252 -22.13 6.65 -15.12
CA SER A 252 -22.58 7.49 -14.01
C SER A 252 -23.25 8.77 -14.53
N ILE A 253 -22.62 9.43 -15.51
CA ILE A 253 -23.19 10.61 -16.19
C ILE A 253 -24.50 10.23 -16.89
N LEU A 254 -24.52 9.12 -17.63
CA LEU A 254 -25.71 8.67 -18.34
C LEU A 254 -26.87 8.37 -17.38
N THR A 255 -26.59 7.74 -16.24
CA THR A 255 -27.57 7.46 -15.18
C THR A 255 -28.13 8.76 -14.60
N PHE A 256 -27.26 9.73 -14.31
CA PHE A 256 -27.67 11.03 -13.79
C PHE A 256 -28.53 11.81 -14.79
N LEU A 257 -28.16 11.81 -16.08
CA LEU A 257 -28.96 12.41 -17.15
C LEU A 257 -30.30 11.70 -17.32
N GLY A 258 -30.33 10.37 -17.25
CA GLY A 258 -31.57 9.58 -17.27
C GLY A 258 -32.50 9.94 -16.13
N LEU A 259 -31.96 10.16 -14.93
CA LEU A 259 -32.73 10.62 -13.77
C LEU A 259 -33.28 12.03 -13.98
N ILE A 260 -32.47 12.97 -14.49
CA ILE A 260 -32.92 14.32 -14.82
C ILE A 260 -34.07 14.29 -15.85
N LEU A 261 -33.90 13.53 -16.94
CA LEU A 261 -34.94 13.39 -17.96
C LEU A 261 -36.21 12.75 -17.39
N MET A 262 -36.08 11.77 -16.49
CA MET A 262 -37.23 11.16 -15.82
C MET A 262 -38.00 12.15 -14.93
N LEU A 263 -37.32 13.12 -14.32
CA LEU A 263 -37.95 14.16 -13.50
C LEU A 263 -38.56 15.28 -14.34
N ILE A 264 -37.92 15.66 -15.45
CA ILE A 264 -38.36 16.76 -16.31
C ILE A 264 -39.48 16.33 -17.26
N ILE A 265 -39.46 15.09 -17.77
CA ILE A 265 -40.46 14.61 -18.72
C ILE A 265 -41.69 14.13 -17.93
N PRO A 266 -42.82 14.88 -17.95
CA PRO A 266 -44.01 14.45 -17.26
C PRO A 266 -44.57 13.19 -17.93
N ARG A 267 -44.79 12.15 -17.12
CA ARG A 267 -45.48 10.94 -17.58
C ARG A 267 -46.98 11.13 -17.46
N ARG A 268 -47.61 11.36 -18.61
CA ARG A 268 -49.05 11.53 -18.78
C ARG A 268 -49.67 10.27 -19.34
N ARG A 269 -50.88 9.93 -18.88
CA ARG A 269 -51.77 8.99 -19.55
C ARG A 269 -53.04 9.74 -19.91
N VAL A 270 -53.46 9.61 -21.16
CA VAL A 270 -54.69 10.20 -21.67
C VAL A 270 -55.51 9.07 -22.25
N TRP A 271 -56.77 8.97 -21.83
CA TRP A 271 -57.74 8.01 -22.34
C TRP A 271 -58.83 8.76 -23.07
N VAL A 272 -59.25 8.22 -24.21
CA VAL A 272 -60.32 8.77 -25.03
C VAL A 272 -61.35 7.69 -25.24
N ARG A 273 -62.61 8.00 -24.97
CA ARG A 273 -63.74 7.10 -25.17
C ARG A 273 -64.78 7.76 -26.07
N ARG A 274 -65.18 7.08 -27.15
CA ARG A 274 -66.29 7.52 -28.01
C ARG A 274 -67.58 6.87 -27.48
N THR A 275 -68.58 7.68 -27.23
CA THR A 275 -69.92 7.27 -26.78
C THR A 275 -70.97 7.70 -27.83
N GLU A 276 -72.22 7.27 -27.67
CA GLU A 276 -73.31 7.69 -28.56
C GLU A 276 -73.61 9.19 -28.45
N GLU A 277 -73.29 9.81 -27.31
CA GLU A 277 -73.50 11.24 -27.02
C GLU A 277 -72.29 12.13 -27.38
N GLY A 278 -71.13 11.55 -27.67
CA GLY A 278 -69.94 12.31 -28.06
C GLY A 278 -68.59 11.66 -27.74
N ILE A 279 -67.59 12.48 -27.43
CA ILE A 279 -66.23 12.05 -27.11
C ILE A 279 -65.89 12.49 -25.69
N GLU A 280 -65.53 11.54 -24.84
CA GLU A 280 -65.03 11.78 -23.50
C GLU A 280 -63.51 11.63 -23.45
N ILE A 281 -62.84 12.54 -22.73
CA ILE A 281 -61.38 12.53 -22.57
C ILE A 281 -61.05 12.59 -21.08
N GLY A 282 -60.35 11.57 -20.59
CA GLY A 282 -59.80 11.52 -19.24
C GLY A 282 -58.28 11.63 -19.27
N SER A 283 -57.68 12.33 -18.31
CA SER A 283 -56.22 12.45 -18.20
C SER A 283 -55.74 12.23 -16.78
N LEU A 284 -54.53 11.68 -16.65
CA LEU A 284 -53.85 11.49 -15.38
C LEU A 284 -52.34 11.72 -15.60
N ALA A 285 -51.74 12.55 -14.74
CA ALA A 285 -50.30 12.69 -14.65
C ALA A 285 -49.80 12.00 -13.37
N LYS A 286 -48.65 11.33 -13.45
CA LYS A 286 -48.03 10.66 -12.28
C LYS A 286 -47.45 11.68 -11.28
N SER A 287 -47.10 12.87 -11.74
CA SER A 287 -46.60 14.01 -10.95
C SER A 287 -47.45 15.25 -11.25
N LYS A 288 -47.33 16.32 -10.43
CA LYS A 288 -48.02 17.59 -10.67
C LYS A 288 -47.57 18.16 -12.02
N ASP A 289 -48.51 18.37 -12.92
CA ASP A 289 -48.26 18.84 -14.28
C ASP A 289 -49.28 19.91 -14.66
N ASP A 290 -48.85 21.17 -14.54
CA ASP A 290 -49.71 22.34 -14.79
C ASP A 290 -50.10 22.50 -16.26
N SER A 291 -49.47 21.74 -17.17
CA SER A 291 -49.77 21.78 -18.60
C SER A 291 -50.69 20.65 -19.08
N LEU A 292 -51.12 19.75 -18.18
CA LEU A 292 -52.02 18.63 -18.51
C LEU A 292 -53.37 19.12 -19.05
N ASP A 293 -53.96 20.14 -18.43
CA ASP A 293 -55.24 20.71 -18.86
C ASP A 293 -55.16 21.33 -20.25
N LYS A 294 -54.05 22.02 -20.55
CA LYS A 294 -53.80 22.59 -21.87
C LYS A 294 -53.73 21.48 -22.93
N LEU A 295 -53.02 20.39 -22.64
CA LEU A 295 -52.92 19.23 -23.53
C LEU A 295 -54.28 18.60 -23.82
N VAL A 296 -55.12 18.39 -22.79
CA VAL A 296 -56.47 17.81 -22.98
C VAL A 296 -57.33 18.69 -23.89
N ARG A 297 -57.28 20.02 -23.72
CA ARG A 297 -58.01 20.95 -24.58
C ARG A 297 -57.51 20.94 -26.02
N GLU A 298 -56.20 20.81 -26.25
CA GLU A 298 -55.62 20.69 -27.59
C GLU A 298 -56.07 19.39 -28.28
N ILE A 299 -56.06 18.27 -27.57
CA ILE A 299 -56.55 16.98 -28.08
C ILE A 299 -58.04 17.07 -28.44
N ALA A 300 -58.86 17.65 -27.56
CA ALA A 300 -60.29 17.86 -27.81
C ALA A 300 -60.54 18.69 -29.08
N LYS A 301 -59.78 19.78 -29.26
CA LYS A 301 -59.86 20.63 -30.46
C LYS A 301 -59.44 19.89 -31.72
N ALA A 302 -58.37 19.11 -31.68
CA ALA A 302 -57.88 18.36 -32.83
C ALA A 302 -58.90 17.30 -33.29
N MET A 303 -59.57 16.63 -32.35
CA MET A 303 -60.59 15.62 -32.63
C MET A 303 -61.84 16.24 -33.24
N LYS A 304 -62.29 17.38 -32.72
CA LYS A 304 -63.43 18.13 -33.28
C LYS A 304 -63.20 18.65 -34.71
N LYS A 305 -61.95 18.75 -35.15
CA LYS A 305 -61.59 19.22 -36.49
C LYS A 305 -61.54 18.08 -37.53
N LYS A 306 -61.64 16.82 -37.08
CA LYS A 306 -61.47 15.61 -37.91
C LYS A 306 -62.79 14.85 -38.16
N ASP A 307 -63.86 15.22 -37.44
CA ASP A 307 -65.26 14.93 -37.79
C ASP A 307 -65.81 16.08 -38.65
#